data_AF-A0A8S8YSC0-F1
#
_entry.id   AF-A0A8S8YSC0-F1
#
_cell.length_a   1.000
_cell.length_b   1.000
_cell.length_c   1.000
_cell.angle_alpha   90.00
_cell.angle_beta   90.00
_cell.angle_gamma   90.00
#
_symmetry.space_group_name_H-M   'P 1'
#
loop_
_entity.id
_entity.type
_entity.pdbx_description
1 polymer ?
#
loop_
_entity_poly.entity_id
_entity_poly.type
_entity_poly.pdbx_seq_one_letter_code
_entity_poly.pdbx_strand_id
1 'polypeptide(L)'
;MGLVGSIQHLHLIFEYKERLEAVGYEVEIPVGGARLSFPGQVLGCNYFGDSDEIGHYLFLGSGDFHPIGLVLHTGKPLAMLDPYTGGAEEMSFERIEKILRQRFGLIMSCDEAKSFGIQIWRKTRTDEKKSCTQDEEEDRKAWKKGLSSGFGTYRS
;
A
#
# COMPACT_ATOMS: atom_id res chain seq x y z
N MET A 1 12.84 -8.55 10.51
CA MET A 1 12.44 -7.17 10.12
C MET A 1 12.40 -7.09 8.60
N GLY A 2 11.39 -6.43 8.02
CA GLY A 2 11.29 -6.27 6.57
C GLY A 2 12.01 -5.01 6.07
N LEU A 3 12.88 -5.14 5.08
CA LEU A 3 13.52 -4.01 4.41
C LEU A 3 12.95 -3.81 3.02
N VAL A 4 12.38 -2.65 2.77
CA VAL A 4 11.75 -2.27 1.51
C VAL A 4 12.19 -0.87 1.08
N GLY A 5 12.01 -0.51 -0.18
CA GLY A 5 12.38 0.82 -0.66
C GLY A 5 11.67 1.24 -1.94
N SER A 6 11.80 2.53 -2.25
CA SER A 6 11.37 3.06 -3.55
C SER A 6 12.31 2.59 -4.65
N ILE A 7 11.84 2.55 -5.91
CA ILE A 7 12.65 2.13 -7.06
C ILE A 7 13.98 2.89 -7.17
N GLN A 8 14.01 4.15 -6.74
CA GLN A 8 15.18 5.01 -6.81
C GLN A 8 16.30 4.55 -5.87
N HIS A 9 15.97 3.82 -4.81
CA HIS A 9 16.92 3.43 -3.75
C HIS A 9 17.17 1.93 -3.67
N LEU A 10 16.55 1.12 -4.53
CA LEU A 10 16.74 -0.33 -4.51
C LEU A 10 18.19 -0.78 -4.73
N HIS A 11 18.99 0.03 -5.42
CA HIS A 11 20.42 -0.26 -5.58
C HIS A 11 21.19 -0.28 -4.25
N LEU A 12 20.65 0.33 -3.19
CA LEU A 12 21.24 0.36 -1.85
C LEU A 12 20.67 -0.72 -0.91
N ILE A 13 19.65 -1.47 -1.33
CA ILE A 13 18.87 -2.32 -0.42
C ILE A 13 19.71 -3.46 0.18
N PHE A 14 20.57 -4.07 -0.63
CA PHE A 14 21.46 -5.14 -0.17
C PHE A 14 22.58 -4.62 0.72
N GLU A 15 23.12 -3.43 0.42
CA GLU A 15 24.11 -2.77 1.27
C GLU A 15 23.53 -2.46 2.65
N TYR A 16 22.30 -1.94 2.72
CA TYR A 16 21.61 -1.68 3.99
C TYR A 16 21.30 -2.97 4.74
N LYS A 17 20.89 -4.04 4.04
CA LYS A 17 20.72 -5.36 4.66
C LYS A 17 22.01 -5.84 5.32
N GLU A 18 23.14 -5.83 4.62
CA GLU A 18 24.43 -6.25 5.17
C GLU A 18 24.83 -5.44 6.41
N ARG A 19 24.64 -4.11 6.35
CA ARG A 19 24.94 -3.22 7.49
C ARG A 19 24.06 -3.51 8.71
N LEU A 20 22.77 -3.74 8.50
CA LEU A 20 21.83 -4.05 9.58
C LEU A 20 22.10 -5.44 10.16
N GLU A 21 22.40 -6.44 9.32
CA GLU A 21 22.78 -7.78 9.77
C GLU A 21 24.10 -7.77 10.55
N ALA A 22 25.08 -6.95 10.15
CA ALA A 22 26.33 -6.78 10.89
C ALA A 22 26.15 -6.18 12.29
N VAL A 23 25.07 -5.45 12.52
CA VAL A 23 24.69 -4.89 13.83
C VAL A 23 23.83 -5.88 14.64
N GLY A 24 23.46 -7.02 14.06
CA GLY A 24 22.75 -8.12 14.73
C GLY A 24 21.24 -8.16 14.47
N TYR A 25 20.74 -7.43 13.48
CA TYR A 25 19.33 -7.50 13.07
C TYR A 25 19.10 -8.64 12.07
N GLU A 26 17.98 -9.35 12.20
CA GLU A 26 17.51 -10.27 11.17
C GLU A 26 16.70 -9.50 10.12
N VAL A 27 17.21 -9.43 8.89
CA VAL A 27 16.65 -8.60 7.82
C VAL A 27 16.17 -9.46 6.66
N GLU A 28 14.87 -9.39 6.41
CA GLU A 28 14.20 -10.00 5.27
C GLU A 28 13.93 -8.93 4.21
N ILE A 29 14.25 -9.22 2.95
CA ILE A 29 13.86 -8.37 1.82
C ILE A 29 12.69 -9.07 1.13
N PRO A 30 11.46 -8.53 1.24
CA PRO A 30 10.29 -9.12 0.59
C PRO A 30 10.49 -9.27 -0.91
N VAL A 31 10.33 -10.49 -1.43
CA VAL A 31 10.34 -10.72 -2.87
C VAL A 31 8.91 -10.58 -3.37
N GLY A 32 8.68 -9.54 -4.17
CA GLY A 32 7.38 -9.31 -4.77
C GLY A 32 6.97 -10.39 -5.77
N GLY A 33 5.66 -10.63 -5.91
CA GLY A 33 5.12 -11.50 -6.96
C GLY A 33 5.36 -10.96 -8.38
N ALA A 34 4.86 -11.64 -9.41
CA ALA A 34 5.13 -11.40 -10.84
C ALA A 34 4.97 -9.95 -11.37
N ARG A 35 4.40 -9.03 -10.58
CA ARG A 35 4.23 -7.60 -10.89
C ARG A 35 5.34 -6.68 -10.37
N LEU A 36 6.24 -7.15 -9.51
CA LEU A 36 7.38 -6.38 -9.00
C LEU A 36 8.65 -6.84 -9.71
N SER A 37 9.36 -5.88 -10.32
CA SER A 37 10.56 -6.19 -11.11
C SER A 37 11.79 -6.45 -10.26
N PHE A 38 11.77 -6.03 -8.99
CA PHE A 38 12.93 -6.07 -8.10
C PHE A 38 12.53 -6.44 -6.65
N PRO A 39 13.35 -7.24 -5.94
CA PRO A 39 13.16 -7.52 -4.52
C PRO A 39 13.14 -6.24 -3.67
N GLY A 40 12.28 -6.21 -2.65
CA GLY A 40 12.11 -5.10 -1.72
C GLY A 40 11.47 -3.84 -2.33
N GLN A 41 11.03 -3.90 -3.60
CA GLN A 41 10.34 -2.79 -4.24
C GLN A 41 8.92 -2.60 -3.70
N VAL A 42 8.62 -1.40 -3.22
CA VAL A 42 7.25 -0.98 -2.93
C VAL A 42 6.76 -0.04 -4.03
N LEU A 43 5.56 -0.31 -4.54
CA LEU A 43 4.83 0.58 -5.42
C LEU A 43 3.56 1.04 -4.71
N GLY A 44 3.11 2.27 -4.97
CA GLY A 44 1.90 2.79 -4.32
C GLY A 44 0.60 2.05 -4.63
N CYS A 45 0.63 1.13 -5.60
CA CYS A 45 -0.48 0.27 -5.97
C CYS A 45 -0.22 -1.22 -5.68
N ASN A 46 0.93 -1.57 -5.11
CA ASN A 46 1.33 -2.96 -4.95
C ASN A 46 2.30 -3.16 -3.76
N TYR A 47 1.86 -3.93 -2.77
CA TYR A 47 2.55 -4.22 -1.51
C TYR A 47 2.77 -5.74 -1.30
N PHE A 48 2.85 -6.54 -2.38
CA PHE A 48 3.11 -7.98 -2.27
C PHE A 48 4.43 -8.29 -1.58
N GLY A 49 4.46 -9.40 -0.84
CA GLY A 49 5.64 -9.91 -0.13
C GLY A 49 5.58 -9.73 1.40
N ASP A 50 4.47 -9.21 1.94
CA ASP A 50 4.21 -9.27 3.37
C ASP A 50 4.05 -10.72 3.85
N SER A 51 4.59 -11.01 5.04
CA SER A 51 4.57 -12.31 5.70
C SER A 51 4.41 -12.12 7.21
N ASP A 52 3.78 -13.06 7.90
CA ASP A 52 3.58 -12.98 9.37
C ASP A 52 4.91 -13.01 10.15
N GLU A 53 5.99 -13.47 9.54
CA GLU A 53 7.35 -13.48 10.10
C GLU A 53 7.93 -12.06 10.20
N ILE A 54 7.47 -11.14 9.36
CA ILE A 54 7.86 -9.73 9.42
C ILE A 54 7.01 -9.00 10.46
N GLY A 55 7.60 -8.65 11.60
CA GLY A 55 6.91 -7.88 12.65
C GLY A 55 6.84 -6.36 12.41
N HIS A 56 7.77 -5.79 11.62
CA HIS A 56 7.85 -4.36 11.32
C HIS A 56 8.71 -4.10 10.08
N TYR A 57 8.58 -2.90 9.51
CA TYR A 57 9.24 -2.49 8.27
C TYR A 57 10.19 -1.31 8.44
N LEU A 58 11.29 -1.35 7.67
CA LEU A 58 12.10 -0.21 7.33
C LEU A 58 11.89 0.14 5.86
N PHE A 59 11.51 1.39 5.61
CA PHE A 59 11.36 1.93 4.26
C PHE A 59 12.55 2.81 3.90
N LEU A 60 13.31 2.41 2.88
CA LEU A 60 14.41 3.18 2.32
C LEU A 60 13.92 4.12 1.21
N GLY A 61 13.90 5.40 1.51
CA GLY A 61 13.55 6.46 0.57
C GLY A 61 12.90 7.66 1.22
N SER A 62 12.39 8.54 0.38
CA SER A 62 11.75 9.79 0.79
C SER A 62 10.27 9.83 0.42
N GLY A 63 9.55 10.71 1.13
CA GLY A 63 8.12 10.97 0.93
C GLY A 63 7.20 9.98 1.63
N ASP A 64 5.96 10.42 1.90
CA ASP A 64 5.04 9.68 2.77
C ASP A 64 4.17 8.65 2.03
N PHE A 65 4.02 8.76 0.70
CA PHE A 65 2.99 8.01 -0.03
C PHE A 65 3.18 6.48 0.04
N HIS A 66 4.39 5.98 -0.22
CA HIS A 66 4.67 4.55 -0.13
C HIS A 66 4.65 4.02 1.31
N PRO A 67 5.30 4.68 2.30
CA PRO A 67 5.21 4.34 3.71
C PRO A 67 3.78 4.23 4.23
N ILE A 68 2.94 5.26 3.99
CA ILE A 68 1.55 5.27 4.45
C ILE A 68 0.80 4.07 3.89
N GLY A 69 0.90 3.82 2.59
CA GLY A 69 0.16 2.72 1.98
C GLY A 69 0.63 1.35 2.49
N LEU A 70 1.92 1.18 2.79
CA LEU A 70 2.45 -0.05 3.36
C LEU A 70 1.91 -0.30 4.77
N VAL A 71 1.88 0.74 5.62
CA VAL A 71 1.29 0.63 6.97
C VAL A 71 -0.20 0.33 6.88
N LEU A 72 -0.93 1.00 5.99
CA LEU A 72 -2.37 0.75 5.81
C LEU A 72 -2.67 -0.64 5.24
N HIS A 73 -1.77 -1.23 4.46
CA HIS A 73 -1.93 -2.57 3.88
C HIS A 73 -1.60 -3.68 4.89
N THR A 74 -0.49 -3.53 5.62
CA THR A 74 0.05 -4.57 6.49
C THR A 74 -0.41 -4.43 7.95
N GLY A 75 -0.79 -3.23 8.37
CA GLY A 75 -1.08 -2.90 9.76
C GLY A 75 0.15 -2.88 10.67
N LYS A 76 1.36 -3.02 10.11
CA LYS A 76 2.60 -3.20 10.89
C LYS A 76 3.34 -1.87 11.11
N PRO A 77 4.07 -1.74 12.23
CA PRO A 77 4.93 -0.58 12.48
C PRO A 77 5.95 -0.36 11.37
N LEU A 78 6.26 0.90 11.09
CA LEU A 78 7.17 1.28 10.02
C LEU A 78 8.04 2.47 10.44
N ALA A 79 9.34 2.39 10.13
CA ALA A 79 10.21 3.55 10.14
C ALA A 79 10.79 3.83 8.75
N MET A 80 11.00 5.11 8.45
CA MET A 80 11.52 5.60 7.19
C MET A 80 13.00 5.95 7.39
N LEU A 81 13.83 5.50 6.46
CA LEU A 81 15.25 5.83 6.35
C LEU A 81 15.43 6.68 5.10
N ASP A 82 15.80 7.94 5.29
CA ASP A 82 16.08 8.85 4.19
C ASP A 82 17.57 8.79 3.81
N PRO A 83 17.92 8.20 2.65
CA PRO A 83 19.32 8.05 2.25
C PRO A 83 19.99 9.39 1.89
N TYR A 84 19.23 10.48 1.70
CA TYR A 84 19.79 11.80 1.39
C TYR A 84 20.21 12.56 2.64
N THR A 85 19.40 12.50 3.69
CA THR A 85 19.64 13.23 4.95
C THR A 85 20.34 12.36 5.99
N GLY A 86 20.29 11.03 5.83
CA GLY A 86 20.71 10.07 6.86
C GLY A 86 19.76 10.01 8.05
N GLY A 87 18.61 10.70 7.97
CA GLY A 87 17.59 10.71 9.00
C GLY A 87 16.81 9.39 9.04
N ALA A 88 16.36 9.03 10.24
CA ALA A 88 15.38 7.98 10.44
C ALA A 88 14.20 8.55 11.23
N GLU A 89 12.98 8.32 10.74
CA GLU A 89 11.74 8.77 11.39
C GLU A 89 10.76 7.60 11.49
N GLU A 90 10.22 7.37 12.68
CA GLU A 90 9.13 6.40 12.86
C GLU A 90 7.80 7.00 12.39
N MET A 91 7.01 6.19 11.67
CA MET A 91 5.67 6.58 11.25
C MET A 91 4.75 6.68 12.47
N SER A 92 4.34 7.89 12.83
CA SER A 92 3.50 8.08 14.01
C SER A 92 2.07 7.56 13.81
N PHE A 93 1.51 6.98 14.87
CA PHE A 93 0.12 6.51 14.89
C PHE A 93 -0.87 7.66 14.58
N GLU A 94 -0.62 8.85 15.13
CA GLU A 94 -1.43 10.04 14.88
C GLU A 94 -1.48 10.42 13.39
N ARG A 95 -0.37 10.26 12.66
CA ARG A 95 -0.33 10.53 11.21
C ARG A 95 -1.24 9.57 10.45
N ILE A 96 -1.20 8.27 10.78
CA ILE A 96 -2.05 7.23 10.17
C ILE A 96 -3.52 7.44 10.53
N GLU A 97 -3.82 7.72 11.80
CA GLU A 97 -5.18 7.96 12.28
C GLU A 97 -5.83 9.15 11.57
N LYS A 98 -5.08 10.25 11.40
CA LYS A 98 -5.55 11.44 10.67
C LYS A 98 -5.96 11.11 9.24
N ILE A 99 -5.17 10.28 8.54
CA ILE A 99 -5.46 9.85 7.16
C ILE A 99 -6.71 8.98 7.12
N LEU A 100 -6.82 8.01 8.02
CA LEU A 100 -8.00 7.15 8.13
C LEU A 100 -9.25 7.98 8.39
N ARG A 101 -9.20 8.92 9.34
CA ARG A 101 -10.32 9.81 9.67
C ARG A 101 -10.76 10.67 8.48
N GLN A 102 -9.81 11.22 7.72
CA GLN A 102 -10.11 11.97 6.51
C GLN A 102 -10.79 11.08 5.45
N ARG A 103 -10.30 9.85 5.24
CA ARG A 103 -10.91 8.88 4.32
C ARG A 103 -12.33 8.53 4.72
N PHE A 104 -12.57 8.22 6.00
CA PHE A 104 -13.91 7.93 6.50
C PHE A 104 -14.84 9.14 6.37
N GLY A 105 -14.36 10.36 6.64
CA GLY A 105 -15.14 11.57 6.44
C GLY A 105 -15.61 11.74 4.99
N LEU A 106 -14.74 11.46 4.01
CA LEU A 106 -15.10 11.51 2.59
C LEU A 106 -16.10 10.43 2.19
N ILE A 107 -15.92 9.20 2.69
CA ILE A 107 -16.87 8.10 2.44
C ILE A 107 -18.26 8.48 2.97
N MET A 108 -18.33 8.96 4.22
CA MET A 108 -19.59 9.37 4.85
C MET A 108 -20.23 10.58 4.17
N SER A 109 -19.43 11.49 3.59
CA SER A 109 -19.96 12.67 2.88
C SER A 109 -20.78 12.31 1.63
N CYS A 110 -20.59 11.11 1.09
CA CYS A 110 -21.28 10.61 -0.10
C CYS A 110 -22.33 9.54 0.23
N ASP A 111 -22.67 9.32 1.52
CA ASP A 111 -23.58 8.24 1.95
C ASP A 111 -24.98 8.37 1.33
N GLU A 112 -25.48 9.61 1.21
CA GLU A 112 -26.78 9.94 0.60
C GLU A 112 -26.72 10.11 -0.94
N ALA A 113 -25.57 9.84 -1.57
CA ALA A 113 -25.42 10.01 -3.01
C ALA A 113 -26.22 8.94 -3.78
N LYS A 114 -27.12 9.40 -4.66
CA LYS A 114 -27.98 8.51 -5.47
C LYS A 114 -27.32 8.01 -6.75
N SER A 115 -26.23 8.64 -7.18
CA SER A 115 -25.49 8.32 -8.40
C SER A 115 -24.00 8.54 -8.20
N PHE A 116 -23.20 7.65 -8.76
CA PHE A 116 -21.73 7.68 -8.71
C PHE A 116 -21.17 7.62 -10.14
N GLY A 117 -20.12 8.40 -10.39
CA GLY A 117 -19.33 8.29 -11.62
C GLY A 117 -18.09 7.44 -11.36
N ILE A 118 -17.95 6.33 -12.09
CA ILE A 118 -16.74 5.49 -12.04
C ILE A 118 -15.82 5.95 -13.18
N GLN A 119 -14.64 6.45 -12.82
CA GLN A 119 -13.63 6.84 -13.79
C GLN A 119 -12.72 5.66 -14.11
N ILE A 120 -12.67 5.27 -15.37
CA ILE A 120 -11.80 4.21 -15.87
C ILE A 120 -10.84 4.82 -16.87
N TRP A 121 -9.55 4.70 -16.59
CA TRP A 121 -8.51 5.20 -17.48
C TRP A 121 -7.73 4.03 -18.08
N ARG A 122 -7.68 3.98 -19.42
CA ARG A 122 -7.00 2.90 -20.13
C ARG A 122 -5.54 3.26 -20.40
N LYS A 123 -4.64 2.78 -19.54
CA LYS A 123 -3.20 2.76 -19.81
C LYS A 123 -2.88 1.56 -20.70
N THR A 124 -2.23 1.76 -21.85
CA THR A 124 -1.65 0.65 -22.59
C THR A 124 -0.39 0.15 -21.88
N ARG A 125 -0.54 -0.97 -21.17
CA ARG A 125 0.56 -1.87 -20.76
C ARG A 125 0.47 -3.11 -21.64
N THR A 126 1.59 -3.62 -22.12
CA THR A 126 1.63 -4.56 -23.26
C THR A 126 0.95 -5.92 -22.99
N ASP A 127 0.56 -6.21 -21.74
CA ASP A 127 0.24 -7.58 -21.31
C ASP A 127 -1.16 -7.75 -20.64
N GLU A 128 -1.89 -6.67 -20.33
CA GLU A 128 -3.04 -6.72 -19.40
C GLU A 128 -4.41 -6.39 -20.00
N LYS A 129 -4.58 -6.51 -21.32
CA LYS A 129 -5.85 -6.19 -22.02
C LYS A 129 -7.09 -6.91 -21.48
N LYS A 130 -6.94 -8.03 -20.74
CA LYS A 130 -8.05 -8.83 -20.20
C LYS A 130 -8.49 -8.43 -18.78
N SER A 131 -7.62 -7.83 -17.97
CA SER A 131 -7.89 -7.53 -16.55
C SER A 131 -8.91 -6.40 -16.39
N CYS A 132 -8.68 -5.28 -17.07
CA CYS A 132 -9.54 -4.10 -17.02
C CYS A 132 -11.00 -4.39 -17.40
N THR A 133 -11.25 -5.31 -18.34
CA THR A 133 -12.60 -5.72 -18.74
C THR A 133 -13.29 -6.65 -17.74
N GLN A 134 -12.52 -7.39 -16.94
CA GLN A 134 -13.07 -8.27 -15.90
C GLN A 134 -13.43 -7.46 -14.64
N ASP A 135 -12.57 -6.52 -14.26
CA ASP A 135 -12.82 -5.60 -13.13
C ASP A 135 -14.08 -4.76 -13.38
N GLU A 136 -14.26 -4.24 -14.61
CA GLU A 136 -15.49 -3.54 -15.04
C GLU A 136 -16.76 -4.39 -14.84
N GLU A 137 -16.68 -5.69 -15.10
CA GLU A 137 -17.84 -6.58 -15.04
C GLU A 137 -18.14 -7.05 -13.61
N GLU A 138 -17.11 -7.21 -12.77
CA GLU A 138 -17.24 -7.48 -11.34
C GLU A 138 -17.78 -6.27 -10.57
N ASP A 139 -17.24 -5.07 -10.80
CA ASP A 139 -17.73 -3.84 -10.18
C ASP A 139 -19.20 -3.58 -10.56
N ARG A 140 -19.56 -3.80 -11.83
CA ARG A 140 -20.95 -3.72 -12.29
C ARG A 140 -21.85 -4.75 -11.60
N LYS A 141 -21.37 -5.97 -11.32
CA LYS A 141 -22.11 -7.01 -10.61
C LYS A 141 -22.25 -6.70 -9.12
N ALA A 142 -21.17 -6.28 -8.46
CA ALA A 142 -21.16 -5.89 -7.06
C ALA A 142 -22.12 -4.73 -6.80
N TRP A 143 -22.15 -3.74 -7.70
CA TRP A 143 -23.04 -2.60 -7.59
C TRP A 143 -24.52 -2.97 -7.82
N LYS A 144 -24.82 -3.82 -8.81
CA LYS A 144 -26.19 -4.37 -9.00
C LYS A 144 -26.66 -5.19 -7.79
N LYS A 145 -25.74 -5.90 -7.12
CA LYS A 145 -26.03 -6.66 -5.91
C LYS A 145 -26.28 -5.75 -4.70
N GLY A 146 -25.50 -4.68 -4.54
CA GLY A 146 -25.70 -3.67 -3.48
C GLY A 146 -27.01 -2.88 -3.62
N LEU A 147 -27.45 -2.61 -4.85
CA LEU A 147 -28.75 -1.98 -5.14
C LEU A 147 -29.96 -2.88 -4.86
N SER A 148 -29.79 -4.21 -4.95
CA SER A 148 -30.87 -5.18 -4.68
C SER A 148 -30.93 -5.64 -3.23
N SER A 149 -29.84 -5.49 -2.47
CA SER A 149 -29.77 -5.90 -1.07
C SER A 149 -30.09 -4.78 -0.07
N GLY A 150 -30.60 -3.63 -0.53
CA GLY A 150 -31.07 -2.49 0.27
C GLY A 150 -30.36 -2.36 1.62
N PHE A 151 -29.25 -1.61 1.67
CA PHE A 151 -28.45 -1.35 2.87
C PHE A 151 -29.36 -1.26 4.10
N GLY A 152 -29.37 -2.34 4.88
CA GLY A 152 -30.26 -2.50 6.02
C GLY A 152 -29.98 -1.40 7.02
N THR A 153 -31.03 -0.66 7.36
CA THR A 153 -31.04 0.37 8.39
C THR A 153 -30.41 -0.13 9.69
N TYR A 154 -29.24 0.38 10.05
CA TYR A 154 -28.76 0.32 11.44
C TYR A 154 -29.40 1.51 12.19
N ARG A 155 -30.64 1.32 12.65
CA ARG A 155 -31.28 2.23 13.60
C ARG A 155 -30.82 1.84 15.01
N SER A 156 -30.13 2.74 15.68
CA SER A 156 -30.12 2.84 17.15
C SER A 156 -31.33 3.64 17.61
#